data_AF-A0A965U1H5-F1
#
_entry.id   AF-A0A965U1H5-F1
#
_cell.length_a   1.000
_cell.length_b   1.000
_cell.length_c   1.000
_cell.angle_alpha   90.00
_cell.angle_beta   90.00
_cell.angle_gamma   90.00
#
_symmetry.space_group_name_H-M   'P 1'
#
loop_
_entity.id
_entity.type
_entity.pdbx_description
1 polymer ?
#
loop_
_entity_poly.entity_id
_entity_poly.type
_entity_poly.pdbx_seq_one_letter_code
_entity_poly.pdbx_strand_id
1 'polypeptide(L)' 'MNKALVTAMVLIAVIFLAGQAMAAADWRKGKKLHRDVCMQCHKSRGAADRLQLNARTKAQWSEFFQSGPT' A
#
# COMPACT_ATOMS: atom_id res chain seq x y z
N MET A 1 -41.76 2.78 -5.89
CA MET A 1 -40.44 2.13 -5.81
C MET A 1 -40.51 0.94 -4.88
N ASN A 2 -40.08 -0.23 -5.34
CA ASN A 2 -40.13 -1.44 -4.52
C ASN A 2 -39.02 -1.40 -3.47
N LYS A 3 -39.32 -1.56 -2.18
CA LYS A 3 -38.33 -1.39 -1.09
C LYS A 3 -37.09 -2.28 -1.30
N ALA A 4 -37.31 -3.51 -1.79
CA ALA A 4 -36.23 -4.43 -2.14
C ALA A 4 -35.28 -3.91 -3.24
N LEU A 5 -35.83 -3.19 -4.24
CA LEU A 5 -35.04 -2.59 -5.32
C LEU A 5 -34.15 -1.47 -4.81
N VAL A 6 -34.68 -0.64 -3.90
CA VAL A 6 -33.93 0.46 -3.27
C VAL A 6 -32.80 -0.10 -2.42
N THR A 7 -33.06 -1.11 -1.60
CA THR A 7 -32.03 -1.75 -0.76
C THR A 7 -30.91 -2.36 -1.59
N ALA A 8 -31.24 -3.04 -2.69
CA ALA A 8 -30.24 -3.61 -3.60
C ALA A 8 -29.36 -2.53 -4.24
N MET A 9 -29.94 -1.41 -4.70
CA MET A 9 -29.18 -0.30 -5.27
C MET A 9 -28.22 0.34 -4.25
N VAL A 10 -28.66 0.53 -3.00
CA VAL A 10 -27.81 1.06 -1.93
C VAL A 10 -26.63 0.12 -1.64
N LEU A 11 -26.87 -1.19 -1.57
CA LEU A 11 -25.80 -2.17 -1.35
C LEU A 11 -24.77 -2.17 -2.48
N ILE A 12 -25.22 -2.12 -3.73
CA ILE A 12 -24.32 -2.06 -4.89
C ILE A 12 -23.48 -0.78 -4.86
N ALA A 13 -24.08 0.36 -4.52
CA ALA A 13 -23.35 1.62 -4.39
C ALA A 13 -22.25 1.51 -3.32
N VAL A 14 -22.56 0.99 -2.12
CA VAL A 14 -21.56 0.83 -1.03
C VAL A 14 -20.38 -0.03 -1.46
N ILE A 15 -20.61 -1.14 -2.17
CA ILE A 15 -19.54 -2.02 -2.66
C ILE A 15 -18.67 -1.31 -3.70
N PHE A 16 -19.28 -0.57 -4.62
CA PHE A 16 -18.55 0.19 -5.64
C PHE A 16 -17.65 1.28 -5.04
N LEU A 17 -18.13 2.02 -4.04
CA LEU A 17 -17.33 3.04 -3.36
C LEU A 17 -16.15 2.43 -2.58
N ALA A 18 -16.33 1.25 -1.96
CA ALA A 18 -15.26 0.57 -1.23
C ALA A 18 -14.14 0.05 -2.15
N GLY A 19 -14.46 -0.35 -3.39
CA GLY A 19 -13.48 -0.88 -4.35
C GLY A 19 -12.42 0.14 -4.79
N GLN A 20 -12.77 1.43 -4.84
CA GLN A 20 -11.86 2.49 -5.31
C GLN A 20 -10.67 2.72 -4.35
N ALA A 21 -10.83 2.42 -3.05
CA ALA A 21 -9.77 2.60 -2.04
C ALA A 21 -8.62 1.60 -2.18
N MET A 22 -8.84 0.46 -2.85
CA MET A 22 -7.84 -0.63 -2.96
C MET A 22 -7.04 -0.60 -4.27
N ALA A 23 -7.45 0.21 -5.25
CA ALA A 23 -6.82 0.27 -6.57
C ALA A 23 -5.55 1.15 -6.64
N ALA A 24 -5.27 1.96 -5.62
CA ALA A 24 -4.21 2.97 -5.68
C ALA A 24 -2.78 2.44 -5.40
N ALA A 25 -2.61 1.17 -5.01
CA ALA A 25 -1.30 0.62 -4.67
C ALA A 25 -0.78 -0.34 -5.75
N ASP A 26 0.13 0.13 -6.61
CA ASP A 26 0.85 -0.72 -7.56
C ASP A 26 1.93 -1.55 -6.83
N TRP A 27 1.53 -2.72 -6.36
CA TRP A 27 2.39 -3.66 -5.64
C TRP A 27 3.61 -4.09 -6.46
N ARG A 28 3.52 -4.10 -7.80
CA ARG A 28 4.62 -4.50 -8.67
C ARG A 28 5.73 -3.47 -8.64
N LYS A 29 5.36 -2.18 -8.71
CA LYS A 29 6.32 -1.08 -8.55
C LYS A 29 6.98 -1.11 -7.18
N GLY A 30 6.20 -1.33 -6.10
CA GLY A 30 6.75 -1.45 -4.74
C GLY A 30 7.75 -2.60 -4.60
N LYS A 31 7.42 -3.79 -5.12
CA LYS A 31 8.32 -4.95 -5.13
C LYS A 31 9.61 -4.67 -5.90
N LYS A 32 9.52 -4.00 -7.05
CA LYS A 32 10.67 -3.62 -7.86
C LYS A 32 11.58 -2.66 -7.09
N LEU A 33 11.02 -1.59 -6.52
CA LEU A 33 11.76 -0.61 -5.71
C LEU A 33 12.50 -1.28 -4.53
N HIS A 34 11.81 -2.14 -3.78
CA HIS A 34 12.41 -2.87 -2.67
C HIS A 34 13.66 -3.64 -3.11
N ARG A 35 13.55 -4.43 -4.18
CA ARG A 35 14.66 -5.24 -4.69
C ARG A 35 15.79 -4.39 -5.28
N ASP A 36 15.45 -3.40 -6.11
CA ASP A 36 16.42 -2.69 -6.93
C ASP A 36 17.11 -1.56 -6.18
N VAL A 37 16.49 -0.99 -5.14
CA VAL A 37 17.02 0.14 -4.36
C VAL A 37 17.30 -0.26 -2.93
N CYS A 38 16.29 -0.67 -2.17
CA CYS A 38 16.44 -0.90 -0.73
C CYS A 38 17.43 -2.03 -0.42
N MET A 39 17.38 -3.13 -1.19
CA MET A 39 18.27 -4.27 -0.98
C MET A 39 19.71 -4.02 -1.43
N GLN A 40 20.06 -2.88 -2.05
CA GLN A 40 21.45 -2.55 -2.34
C GLN A 40 22.27 -2.45 -1.04
N CYS A 41 21.71 -1.82 -0.01
CA CYS A 41 22.32 -1.68 1.32
C CYS A 41 21.87 -2.78 2.29
N HIS A 42 20.60 -3.18 2.27
CA HIS A 42 19.99 -4.10 3.25
C HIS A 42 20.11 -5.60 2.90
N LYS A 43 20.91 -5.96 1.90
CA LYS A 43 21.21 -7.37 1.57
C LYS A 43 21.93 -8.08 2.72
N SER A 44 21.99 -9.41 2.64
CA SER A 44 22.78 -10.21 3.59
C SER A 44 24.23 -9.74 3.60
N ARG A 45 24.75 -9.40 4.79
CA ARG A 45 26.08 -8.80 4.99
C ARG A 45 26.29 -7.49 4.19
N GLY A 46 25.21 -6.74 3.95
CA GLY A 46 25.27 -5.42 3.35
C GLY A 46 25.75 -4.35 4.33
N ALA A 47 25.80 -3.10 3.87
CA ALA A 47 26.22 -1.96 4.67
C ALA A 47 25.20 -1.54 5.75
N ALA A 48 23.97 -2.08 5.68
CA ALA A 48 22.91 -1.83 6.64
C ALA A 48 22.35 -3.15 7.15
N ASP A 49 21.68 -3.09 8.31
CA ASP A 49 20.97 -4.22 8.90
C ASP A 49 19.90 -4.78 7.97
N ARG A 50 19.40 -5.99 8.26
CA ARG A 50 18.33 -6.57 7.45
C ARG A 50 17.06 -5.70 7.52
N LEU A 51 16.53 -5.32 6.36
CA LEU A 51 15.30 -4.53 6.28
C LEU A 51 14.10 -5.33 6.80
N GLN A 52 13.38 -4.75 7.76
CA GLN A 52 12.14 -5.30 8.31
C GLN A 52 10.95 -4.45 7.86
N LEU A 53 10.23 -4.92 6.84
CA LEU A 53 9.07 -4.21 6.28
C LEU A 53 7.93 -4.02 7.29
N ASN A 54 7.77 -4.96 8.21
CA ASN A 54 6.77 -4.97 9.27
C ASN A 54 7.16 -4.16 10.52
N ALA A 55 8.38 -3.61 10.57
CA ALA A 55 8.79 -2.76 11.68
C ALA A 55 8.11 -1.37 11.67
N ARG A 56 7.47 -0.99 10.55
CA ARG A 56 6.75 0.27 10.39
C ARG A 56 5.36 0.03 9.81
N THR A 57 4.41 0.83 10.25
CA THR A 57 3.06 0.88 9.66
C THR A 57 3.10 1.52 8.27
N LYS A 58 2.02 1.32 7.49
CA LYS A 58 1.88 1.97 6.17
C LYS A 58 2.00 3.49 6.26
N ALA A 59 1.42 4.11 7.30
CA ALA A 59 1.49 5.56 7.52
C ALA A 59 2.94 6.02 7.75
N GLN A 60 3.70 5.31 8.59
CA GLN A 60 5.11 5.61 8.85
C GLN A 60 5.99 5.44 7.61
N TRP A 61 5.69 4.45 6.75
CA TRP A 61 6.37 4.33 5.45
C TRP A 61 6.01 5.48 4.52
N SER A 62 4.73 5.89 4.46
CA SER A 62 4.30 7.03 3.65
C SER A 62 4.99 8.32 4.08
N GLU A 63 5.10 8.57 5.38
CA GLU A 63 5.82 9.72 5.92
C GLU A 63 7.30 9.71 5.52
N PHE A 64 7.99 8.57 5.70
CA PHE A 64 9.39 8.42 5.31
C PHE A 64 9.64 8.71 3.82
N PHE A 65 8.74 8.28 2.93
CA PHE A 65 8.87 8.56 1.50
C PHE A 65 8.51 10.00 1.11
N GLN A 66 7.75 10.71 1.95
CA GLN A 66 7.39 12.12 1.72
C GLN A 66 8.43 13.09 2.25
N SER A 67 9.11 12.74 3.35
CA SER A 67 10.12 13.62 3.97
C SER A 67 11.40 13.78 3.15
N GLY A 68 11.63 12.92 2.15
CA GLY A 68 12.88 12.87 1.40
C GLY A 68 14.09 12.46 2.27
N PRO A 69 15.24 12.11 1.67
CA PRO A 69 16.46 11.90 2.45
C PRO A 69 16.96 13.26 2.96
N THR A 70 17.16 13.38 4.27
CA THR A 70 17.97 14.43 4.90
C THR A 70 19.44 14.21 4.63
#